data_AF-A0A7W6A1C0-F1
#
_entry.id   AF-A0A7W6A1C0-F1
#
_cell.length_a   1.000
_cell.length_b   1.000
_cell.length_c   1.000
_cell.angle_alpha   90.00
_cell.angle_beta   90.00
_cell.angle_gamma   90.00
#
_symmetry.space_group_name_H-M   'P 1'
#
loop_
_entity.id
_entity.type
_entity.pdbx_description
1 polymer ?
#
loop_
_entity_poly.entity_id
_entity_poly.type
_entity_poly.pdbx_seq_one_letter_code
_entity_poly.pdbx_strand_id
1 'polypeptide(L)'
;MKHWSAAALIMLLGGCLPNEKPPPIAEGMEVSIANEEWPPRLAQRFPLGSSEAELVTTLSSQGFIIDQSKRTAKAEWSSGVCRNELDVVWQTDDVGQLVSVGGRYFPVCP
;
A
#
# COMPACT_ATOMS: atom_id res chain seq x y z
N MET A 1 -16.36 -52.64 -15.86
CA MET A 1 -14.95 -52.21 -15.85
C MET A 1 -14.92 -50.77 -15.37
N LYS A 2 -14.17 -50.52 -14.28
CA LYS A 2 -14.07 -49.26 -13.54
C LYS A 2 -13.19 -48.27 -14.31
N HIS A 3 -13.69 -47.06 -14.56
CA HIS A 3 -12.86 -45.92 -14.93
C HIS A 3 -13.12 -44.81 -13.91
N TRP A 4 -12.15 -44.60 -13.03
CA TRP A 4 -12.12 -43.49 -12.09
C TRP A 4 -11.38 -42.35 -12.77
N SER A 5 -12.08 -41.27 -13.12
CA SER A 5 -11.43 -40.01 -13.49
C SER A 5 -11.29 -39.16 -12.24
N ALA A 6 -10.10 -39.17 -11.65
CA ALA A 6 -9.71 -38.21 -10.63
C ALA A 6 -9.56 -36.84 -11.30
N ALA A 7 -10.47 -35.91 -11.01
CA ALA A 7 -10.29 -34.51 -11.36
C ALA A 7 -9.25 -33.91 -10.39
N ALA A 8 -8.09 -33.56 -10.93
CA ALA A 8 -7.04 -32.86 -10.21
C ALA A 8 -7.53 -31.46 -9.82
N LEU A 9 -7.65 -31.23 -8.51
CA LEU A 9 -7.93 -29.93 -7.92
C LEU A 9 -6.63 -29.10 -7.99
N ILE A 10 -6.51 -28.23 -9.00
CA ILE A 10 -5.40 -27.26 -9.07
C ILE A 10 -5.66 -26.21 -7.99
N MET A 11 -4.97 -26.35 -6.86
CA MET A 11 -4.89 -25.30 -5.84
C MET A 11 -4.08 -24.13 -6.41
N LEU A 12 -4.78 -23.09 -6.87
CA LEU A 12 -4.20 -21.78 -7.14
C LEU A 12 -3.77 -21.17 -5.79
N LEU A 13 -2.59 -21.57 -5.31
CA LEU A 13 -1.86 -20.82 -4.29
C LEU A 13 -1.34 -19.54 -4.95
N GLY A 14 -2.23 -18.55 -5.09
CA GLY A 14 -1.86 -17.17 -5.37
C GLY A 14 -1.15 -16.59 -4.15
N GLY A 15 0.10 -17.00 -3.93
CA GLY A 15 0.97 -16.30 -3.01
C GLY A 15 1.17 -14.90 -3.54
N CYS A 16 0.77 -13.89 -2.76
CA CYS A 16 1.16 -12.50 -3.00
C CYS A 16 2.68 -12.42 -2.94
N LEU A 17 3.36 -12.62 -4.07
CA LEU A 17 4.74 -12.20 -4.18
C LEU A 17 4.76 -10.68 -3.95
N PRO A 18 5.66 -10.16 -3.11
CA PRO A 18 5.80 -8.72 -2.94
C PRO A 18 6.05 -8.10 -4.31
N ASN A 19 5.39 -6.95 -4.57
CA ASN A 19 5.57 -6.25 -5.84
C ASN A 19 7.06 -5.95 -6.06
N GLU A 20 7.56 -6.07 -7.29
CA GLU A 20 8.96 -5.72 -7.60
C GLU A 20 9.16 -4.21 -7.81
N LYS A 21 8.08 -3.45 -7.79
CA LYS A 21 8.06 -2.00 -8.06
C LYS A 21 7.34 -1.26 -6.94
N PRO A 22 7.77 -0.03 -6.62
CA PRO A 22 7.04 0.82 -5.70
C PRO A 22 5.62 1.10 -6.21
N PRO A 23 4.66 1.39 -5.32
CA PRO A 23 3.36 1.89 -5.75
C PRO A 23 3.54 3.20 -6.54
N PRO A 24 2.68 3.52 -7.53
CA PRO A 24 2.83 4.72 -8.36
C PRO A 24 3.00 6.03 -7.60
N ILE A 25 2.32 6.20 -6.46
CA ILE A 25 2.47 7.39 -5.60
C ILE A 25 3.91 7.53 -5.07
N ALA A 26 4.67 6.45 -4.94
CA ALA A 26 6.06 6.46 -4.47
C ALA A 26 7.10 6.37 -5.60
N GLU A 27 6.66 6.37 -6.85
CA GLU A 27 7.58 6.26 -7.99
C GLU A 27 8.53 7.47 -8.05
N GLY A 28 9.82 7.20 -8.32
CA GLY A 28 10.86 8.22 -8.40
C GLY A 28 11.30 8.82 -7.07
N MET A 29 10.83 8.31 -5.92
CA MET A 29 11.37 8.71 -4.63
C MET A 29 12.81 8.21 -4.45
N GLU A 30 13.67 9.04 -3.88
CA GLU A 30 15.03 8.63 -3.53
C GLU A 30 15.01 7.92 -2.17
N VAL A 31 15.47 6.67 -2.14
CA VAL A 31 15.44 5.81 -0.93
C VAL A 31 16.19 6.43 0.26
N SER A 32 17.26 7.18 0.00
CA SER A 32 18.10 7.81 1.03
C SER A 32 17.36 8.87 1.84
N ILE A 33 16.35 9.52 1.24
CA ILE A 33 15.57 10.63 1.80
C ILE A 33 14.06 10.35 1.79
N ALA A 34 13.67 9.07 1.67
CA ALA A 34 12.28 8.70 1.47
C ALA A 34 11.39 9.07 2.67
N ASN A 35 11.93 9.15 3.89
CA ASN A 35 11.18 9.62 5.06
C ASN A 35 10.95 11.13 5.06
N GLU A 36 11.81 11.91 4.41
CA GLU A 36 11.59 13.34 4.17
C GLU A 36 10.63 13.59 3.01
N GLU A 37 10.69 12.78 1.94
CA GLU A 37 9.85 12.96 0.74
C GLU A 37 8.41 12.43 0.90
N TRP A 38 8.22 11.36 1.68
CA TRP A 38 6.95 10.66 1.72
C TRP A 38 5.79 11.47 2.31
N PRO A 39 5.90 12.07 3.52
CA PRO A 39 4.80 12.85 4.09
C PRO A 39 4.37 14.04 3.22
N PRO A 40 5.29 14.88 2.68
CA PRO A 40 4.92 15.96 1.76
C PRO A 40 4.21 15.46 0.51
N ARG A 41 4.63 14.32 -0.04
CA ARG A 41 4.00 13.73 -1.23
C ARG A 41 2.56 13.28 -0.95
N LEU A 42 2.33 12.64 0.19
CA LEU A 42 0.97 12.31 0.65
C LEU A 42 0.10 13.55 0.81
N ALA A 43 0.61 14.59 1.46
CA ALA A 43 -0.11 15.85 1.67
C ALA A 43 -0.40 16.58 0.36
N GLN A 44 0.50 16.50 -0.63
CA GLN A 44 0.29 17.06 -1.96
C GLN A 44 -0.81 16.29 -2.72
N ARG A 45 -0.81 14.95 -2.63
CA ARG A 45 -1.80 14.12 -3.33
C ARG A 45 -3.18 14.13 -2.66
N PHE A 46 -3.21 14.28 -1.34
CA PHE A 46 -4.43 14.30 -0.52
C PHE A 46 -4.40 15.51 0.43
N PRO A 47 -4.69 16.72 -0.08
CA PRO A 47 -4.79 17.90 0.77
C PRO A 47 -5.82 17.75 1.90
N LEU A 48 -5.68 18.52 2.96
CA LEU A 48 -6.71 18.58 4.01
C LEU A 48 -8.05 19.03 3.41
N GLY A 49 -9.13 18.41 3.85
CA GLY A 49 -10.46 18.56 3.25
C GLY A 49 -10.76 17.56 2.11
N SER A 50 -9.77 16.83 1.60
CA SER A 50 -10.01 15.74 0.64
C SER A 50 -10.89 14.64 1.23
N SER A 51 -11.60 13.91 0.37
CA SER A 51 -12.45 12.80 0.81
C SER A 51 -11.62 11.59 1.26
N GLU A 52 -11.99 10.99 2.40
CA GLU A 52 -11.44 9.69 2.82
C GLU A 52 -11.66 8.61 1.76
N ALA A 53 -12.83 8.62 1.12
CA ALA A 53 -13.16 7.63 0.09
C ALA A 53 -12.22 7.73 -1.11
N GLU A 54 -11.79 8.94 -1.50
CA GLU A 54 -10.81 9.14 -2.56
C GLU A 54 -9.43 8.61 -2.15
N LEU A 55 -8.99 8.90 -0.92
CA LEU A 55 -7.73 8.39 -0.37
C LEU A 55 -7.72 6.86 -0.39
N VAL A 56 -8.75 6.22 0.17
CA VAL A 56 -8.84 4.76 0.27
C VAL A 56 -8.91 4.12 -1.12
N THR A 57 -9.72 4.65 -2.02
CA THR A 57 -9.82 4.16 -3.41
C THR A 57 -8.49 4.28 -4.13
N THR A 58 -7.81 5.41 -3.98
CA THR A 58 -6.52 5.65 -4.63
C THR A 58 -5.44 4.72 -4.09
N LEU A 59 -5.29 4.62 -2.76
CA LEU A 59 -4.27 3.76 -2.14
C LEU A 59 -4.52 2.28 -2.47
N SER A 60 -5.76 1.80 -2.36
CA SER A 60 -6.09 0.41 -2.69
C SER A 60 -5.83 0.08 -4.17
N SER A 61 -6.14 0.99 -5.10
CA SER A 61 -5.83 0.82 -6.53
C SER A 61 -4.33 0.72 -6.82
N GLN A 62 -3.49 1.20 -5.90
CA GLN A 62 -2.03 1.17 -5.99
C GLN A 62 -1.40 0.00 -5.22
N GLY A 63 -2.22 -0.93 -4.71
CA GLY A 63 -1.73 -2.11 -4.01
C GLY A 63 -1.44 -1.89 -2.52
N PHE A 64 -1.91 -0.78 -1.93
CA PHE A 64 -1.90 -0.66 -0.47
C PHE A 64 -2.96 -1.57 0.15
N ILE A 65 -2.60 -2.25 1.23
CA ILE A 65 -3.52 -2.98 2.10
C ILE A 65 -4.08 -2.00 3.13
N ILE A 66 -5.40 -1.84 3.13
CA ILE A 66 -6.12 -0.88 3.97
C ILE A 66 -6.62 -1.56 5.26
N ASP A 67 -6.31 -0.97 6.42
CA ASP A 67 -6.97 -1.25 7.69
C ASP A 67 -7.88 -0.06 8.05
N GLN A 68 -9.14 -0.14 7.60
CA GLN A 68 -10.12 0.92 7.79
C GLN A 68 -10.44 1.17 9.28
N SER A 69 -10.32 0.15 10.12
CA SER A 69 -10.59 0.28 11.56
C SER A 69 -9.55 1.14 12.28
N LYS A 70 -8.32 1.13 11.79
CA LYS A 70 -7.20 1.92 12.32
C LYS A 70 -6.90 3.17 11.50
N ARG A 71 -7.56 3.34 10.35
CA ARG A 71 -7.24 4.36 9.34
C ARG A 71 -5.75 4.35 8.99
N THR A 72 -5.27 3.16 8.68
CA THR A 72 -3.91 2.95 8.19
C THR A 72 -3.88 2.16 6.90
N ALA A 73 -2.83 2.35 6.11
CA ALA A 73 -2.58 1.57 4.92
C ALA A 73 -1.10 1.21 4.82
N LYS A 74 -0.79 0.09 4.17
CA LYS A 74 0.60 -0.34 3.94
C LYS A 74 0.81 -0.84 2.52
N ALA A 75 1.93 -0.47 1.92
CA ALA A 75 2.40 -1.07 0.68
C ALA A 75 3.81 -1.61 0.87
N GLU A 76 4.06 -2.81 0.35
CA GLU A 76 5.36 -3.46 0.41
C GLU A 76 5.84 -3.81 -0.99
N TRP A 77 7.13 -3.63 -1.24
CA TRP A 77 7.78 -4.05 -2.48
C TRP A 77 9.24 -4.44 -2.23
N SER A 78 9.80 -5.24 -3.12
CA SER A 78 11.20 -5.65 -3.07
C SER A 78 12.02 -4.92 -4.12
N SER A 79 13.24 -4.51 -3.75
CA SER A 79 14.24 -3.96 -4.67
C SER A 79 15.61 -4.55 -4.33
N GLY A 80 16.10 -5.44 -5.21
CA GLY A 80 17.31 -6.22 -4.94
C GLY A 80 17.16 -7.09 -3.69
N VAL A 81 18.07 -6.92 -2.72
CA VAL A 81 18.04 -7.64 -1.44
C VAL A 81 17.17 -6.97 -0.37
N CYS A 82 16.65 -5.78 -0.62
CA CYS A 82 15.89 -5.00 0.35
C CYS A 82 14.39 -5.18 0.17
N ARG A 83 13.66 -5.28 1.28
CA ARG A 83 12.21 -5.08 1.34
C ARG A 83 11.93 -3.65 1.76
N ASN A 84 11.04 -2.99 1.06
CA ASN A 84 10.63 -1.61 1.34
C ASN A 84 9.17 -1.60 1.74
N GLU A 85 8.83 -0.79 2.72
CA GLU A 85 7.48 -0.62 3.23
C GLU A 85 7.15 0.88 3.31
N LEU A 86 5.94 1.24 2.87
CA LEU A 86 5.34 2.53 3.15
C LEU A 86 4.15 2.32 4.08
N ASP A 87 4.09 3.09 5.16
CA ASP A 87 2.88 3.26 5.95
C ASP A 87 2.16 4.56 5.57
N VAL A 88 0.84 4.55 5.67
CA VAL A 88 -0.02 5.74 5.63
C VAL A 88 -0.89 5.69 6.86
N VAL A 89 -1.07 6.84 7.51
CA VAL A 89 -2.04 7.05 8.57
C VAL A 89 -2.84 8.31 8.25
N TRP A 90 -4.14 8.28 8.52
CA TRP A 90 -5.00 9.45 8.33
C TRP A 90 -6.07 9.57 9.41
N GLN A 91 -6.65 10.75 9.49
CA GLN A 91 -7.82 11.04 10.31
C GLN A 91 -8.83 11.82 9.51
N THR A 92 -10.11 11.68 9.88
CA THR A 92 -11.21 12.41 9.27
C THR A 92 -12.00 13.20 10.29
N ASP A 93 -12.73 14.21 9.82
CA ASP A 93 -13.84 14.79 10.54
C ASP A 93 -15.11 13.92 10.45
N ASP A 94 -16.22 14.45 10.99
CA ASP A 94 -17.52 13.78 11.06
C ASP A 94 -18.22 13.65 9.68
N VAL A 95 -17.75 14.37 8.65
CA VAL A 95 -18.28 14.30 7.29
C VAL A 95 -17.37 13.51 6.34
N GLY A 96 -16.32 12.87 6.87
CA GLY A 96 -15.42 12.00 6.12
C GLY A 96 -14.36 12.75 5.30
N GLN A 97 -14.02 13.99 5.69
CA GLN A 97 -12.94 14.76 5.08
C GLN A 97 -11.65 14.61 5.89
N LEU A 98 -10.51 14.57 5.21
CA LEU A 98 -9.20 14.43 5.83
C LEU A 98 -8.86 15.67 6.68
N VAL A 99 -8.58 15.44 7.96
CA VAL A 99 -8.02 16.47 8.88
C VAL A 99 -6.54 16.23 9.16
N SER A 100 -6.05 15.03 8.88
CA SER A 100 -4.61 14.72 8.82
C SER A 100 -4.35 13.54 7.88
N VAL A 101 -3.17 13.57 7.25
CA VAL A 101 -2.61 12.45 6.50
C VAL A 101 -1.09 12.51 6.64
N GLY A 102 -0.47 11.35 6.81
CA GLY A 102 0.98 11.23 6.92
C GLY A 102 1.42 9.79 6.74
N GLY A 103 2.72 9.56 6.88
CA GLY A 103 3.28 8.24 6.68
C GLY A 103 4.77 8.21 6.91
N ARG A 104 5.35 7.02 6.81
CA ARG A 104 6.76 6.70 6.97
C ARG A 104 7.18 5.65 5.96
N TYR A 105 8.46 5.66 5.66
CA TYR A 105 9.15 4.71 4.81
C TYR A 105 10.11 3.86 5.65
N PHE A 106 10.05 2.55 5.47
CA PHE A 106 10.91 1.58 6.17
C PHE A 106 11.63 0.70 5.15
N PRO A 107 12.94 0.93 4.92
CA PRO A 107 13.77 -0.01 4.21
C PRO A 107 14.27 -1.10 5.19
N VAL A 108 14.12 -2.36 4.81
CA VAL A 108 14.65 -3.52 5.53
C VAL A 108 15.58 -4.27 4.58
N CYS A 109 16.88 -4.17 4.83
CA CYS A 109 17.91 -4.93 4.10
C CYS A 109 18.58 -5.93 5.07
N PRO A 110 18.96 -7.14 4.61
CA PRO A 110 19.75 -8.11 5.39
C PRO A 110 21.10 -7.57 5.87
#